data_AF-A0A1S7SH89-F1
#
_entry.id   AF-A0A1S7SH89-F1
#
_cell.length_a   1.000
_cell.length_b   1.000
_cell.length_c   1.000
_cell.angle_alpha   90.00
_cell.angle_beta   90.00
_cell.angle_gamma   90.00
#
_symmetry.space_group_name_H-M   'P 1'
#
loop_
_entity.id
_entity.type
_entity.pdbx_description
1 polymer ?
#
loop_
_entity_poly.entity_id
_entity_poly.type
_entity_poly.pdbx_seq_one_letter_code
_entity_poly.pdbx_strand_id
1 'polypeptide(L)'
;MSAAKSSASSFAPLAQPVFAVLWAATVLGNTGSFMRDVASSWLMTDLSASPAAVALVQAAGTLPIFLLAIPAGVLTDILDRRKFLIAVQLLLASVSVTLMVLANTGMLSVSALIGLTFLGGIGAALMGPTWQAIVPELVKREDIKSAVALNSLGINIARSIGPAVGGILLAAFGAAVTYGADVASYFVVIAALLWWPRAKNANDALQENFFGAFRAGLRYTRASRPLHVVLLRAAIFFAFASAVWALLPLVARQLLGGDASFYGILLGAVGAGAIGGALVMPKLRARFDADGLLLGAAIITALVMAGLSFAPPKWLAIIILLFLGGAWITALTTLNGAAQAILPNWVRGRGLAVYLTVFNGAMTAGSIGWGAVGEAAGVRGTLLIGAAGLFIAGLVMHRLKLPAGDADMVPSNHWPEPLVAEPVAHDRGPVLILIEYNVEKHHRTAFLHALDELSQERRRDGAYGWGVTEDSADPQKIVEWFMVESWAEHLRQHKRVSNADADLQGKVLAYHSGLERPVVRHFLTINRPGKA
;
A
#
# COMPACT_ATOMS: atom_id res chain seq x y z
N MET A 1 -38.25 -23.61 -12.08
CA MET A 1 -37.08 -24.27 -11.45
C MET A 1 -35.96 -23.25 -11.36
N SER A 2 -35.67 -22.77 -10.14
CA SER A 2 -34.62 -21.78 -9.87
C SER A 2 -33.27 -22.50 -9.86
N ALA A 3 -32.37 -22.13 -10.76
CA ALA A 3 -31.00 -22.64 -10.77
C ALA A 3 -30.25 -22.04 -9.57
N ALA A 4 -29.92 -22.88 -8.60
CA ALA A 4 -29.05 -22.52 -7.49
C ALA A 4 -27.70 -22.08 -8.04
N LYS A 5 -27.35 -20.79 -7.86
CA LYS A 5 -25.99 -20.30 -8.04
C LYS A 5 -25.11 -21.06 -7.03
N SER A 6 -24.32 -22.02 -7.50
CA SER A 6 -23.25 -22.60 -6.69
C SER A 6 -22.33 -21.46 -6.26
N SER A 7 -22.29 -21.14 -4.97
CA SER A 7 -21.25 -20.28 -4.44
C SER A 7 -19.91 -20.92 -4.78
N ALA A 8 -19.10 -20.25 -5.61
CA ALA A 8 -17.74 -20.69 -5.87
C ALA A 8 -17.05 -20.89 -4.50
N SER A 9 -16.63 -22.12 -4.23
CA SER A 9 -15.97 -22.46 -2.97
C SER A 9 -14.74 -21.57 -2.79
N SER A 10 -14.53 -21.00 -1.60
CA SER A 10 -13.34 -20.17 -1.30
C SER A 10 -12.01 -20.90 -1.55
N PHE A 11 -12.04 -22.24 -1.60
CA PHE A 11 -10.89 -23.11 -1.87
C PHE A 11 -10.81 -23.61 -3.32
N ALA A 12 -11.75 -23.23 -4.20
CA ALA A 12 -11.74 -23.62 -5.62
C ALA A 12 -10.40 -23.36 -6.34
N PRO A 13 -9.66 -22.27 -6.06
CA PRO A 13 -8.33 -22.07 -6.66
C PRO A 13 -7.34 -23.21 -6.40
N LEU A 14 -7.39 -23.86 -5.22
CA LEU A 14 -6.46 -24.95 -4.88
C LEU A 14 -6.73 -26.24 -5.66
N ALA A 15 -7.91 -26.38 -6.29
CA ALA A 15 -8.17 -27.49 -7.19
C ALA A 15 -7.44 -27.33 -8.54
N GLN A 16 -6.95 -26.12 -8.85
CA GLN A 16 -6.19 -25.85 -10.07
C GLN A 16 -4.70 -26.14 -9.81
N PRO A 17 -4.08 -27.14 -10.48
CA PRO A 17 -2.75 -27.64 -10.11
C PRO A 17 -1.66 -26.56 -10.16
N VAL A 18 -1.72 -25.69 -11.16
CA VAL A 18 -0.74 -24.59 -11.33
C VAL A 18 -0.80 -23.62 -10.16
N PHE A 19 -2.00 -23.20 -9.78
CA PHE A 19 -2.20 -22.32 -8.63
C PHE A 19 -1.75 -23.00 -7.34
N ALA A 20 -2.14 -24.26 -7.11
CA ALA A 20 -1.81 -24.98 -5.88
C ALA A 20 -0.29 -25.13 -5.67
N VAL A 21 0.46 -25.52 -6.71
CA VAL A 21 1.92 -25.67 -6.66
C VAL A 21 2.60 -24.33 -6.39
N LEU A 22 2.23 -23.28 -7.14
CA LEU A 22 2.83 -21.96 -6.95
C LEU A 22 2.43 -21.33 -5.61
N TRP A 23 1.21 -21.54 -5.14
CA TRP A 23 0.76 -21.08 -3.83
C TRP A 23 1.53 -21.77 -2.71
N ALA A 24 1.66 -23.09 -2.74
CA ALA A 24 2.44 -23.84 -1.74
C ALA A 24 3.91 -23.41 -1.72
N ALA A 25 4.52 -23.26 -2.91
CA ALA A 25 5.88 -22.75 -3.02
C ALA A 25 6.00 -21.33 -2.46
N THR A 26 5.02 -20.46 -2.71
CA THR A 26 4.98 -19.10 -2.19
C THR A 26 4.89 -19.07 -0.67
N VAL A 27 4.02 -19.90 -0.08
CA VAL A 27 3.89 -19.99 1.38
C VAL A 27 5.23 -20.43 1.97
N LEU A 28 5.86 -21.46 1.41
CA LEU A 28 7.17 -21.93 1.86
C LEU A 28 8.27 -20.86 1.71
N GLY A 29 8.31 -20.16 0.56
CA GLY A 29 9.27 -19.08 0.30
C GLY A 29 9.10 -17.90 1.25
N ASN A 30 7.86 -17.47 1.54
CA ASN A 30 7.60 -16.43 2.53
C ASN A 30 8.00 -16.89 3.94
N THR A 31 7.75 -18.16 4.29
CA THR A 31 8.19 -18.72 5.58
C THR A 31 9.72 -18.64 5.70
N GLY A 32 10.46 -19.04 4.67
CA GLY A 32 11.92 -18.89 4.63
C GLY A 32 12.38 -17.44 4.77
N SER A 33 11.75 -16.51 4.05
CA SER A 33 12.07 -15.08 4.15
C SER A 33 11.86 -14.53 5.56
N PHE A 34 10.77 -14.91 6.23
CA PHE A 34 10.53 -14.52 7.63
C PHE A 34 11.54 -15.16 8.58
N MET A 35 11.98 -16.39 8.34
CA MET A 35 13.04 -17.01 9.12
C MET A 35 14.36 -16.24 9.00
N ARG A 36 14.74 -15.81 7.79
CA ARG A 36 15.89 -14.92 7.55
C ARG A 36 15.72 -13.60 8.29
N ASP A 37 14.56 -12.96 8.22
CA ASP A 37 14.32 -11.68 8.89
C ASP A 37 14.46 -11.78 10.41
N VAL A 38 13.97 -12.88 11.01
CA VAL A 38 14.16 -13.17 12.44
C VAL A 38 15.63 -13.39 12.78
N ALA A 39 16.33 -14.19 11.97
CA ALA A 39 17.75 -14.45 12.17
C ALA A 39 18.58 -13.16 12.10
N SER A 40 18.36 -12.34 11.08
CA SER A 40 19.06 -11.06 10.91
C SER A 40 18.75 -10.07 12.04
N SER A 41 17.49 -9.96 12.45
CA SER A 41 17.10 -9.05 13.52
C SER A 41 17.68 -9.48 14.87
N TRP A 42 17.73 -10.79 15.15
CA TRP A 42 18.32 -11.33 16.36
C TRP A 42 19.86 -11.22 16.37
N LEU A 43 20.53 -11.64 15.29
CA LEU A 43 21.99 -11.59 15.18
C LEU A 43 22.54 -10.16 15.33
N MET A 44 21.81 -9.14 14.90
CA MET A 44 22.24 -7.77 15.12
C MET A 44 22.39 -7.45 16.62
N THR A 45 21.59 -8.07 17.49
CA THR A 45 21.73 -7.91 18.95
C THR A 45 22.98 -8.60 19.51
N ASP A 46 23.52 -9.61 18.83
CA ASP A 46 24.81 -10.24 19.16
C ASP A 46 25.99 -9.41 18.62
N LEU A 47 25.82 -8.75 17.47
CA LEU A 47 26.86 -7.97 16.80
C LEU A 47 27.00 -6.55 17.37
N SER A 48 25.94 -5.96 17.90
CA SER A 48 25.95 -4.60 18.42
C SER A 48 25.05 -4.40 19.63
N ALA A 49 25.55 -3.65 20.61
CA ALA A 49 24.76 -3.19 21.75
C ALA A 49 23.91 -1.95 21.42
N SER A 50 24.14 -1.29 20.27
CA SER A 50 23.43 -0.06 19.89
C SER A 50 21.99 -0.36 19.45
N PRO A 51 20.98 0.29 20.07
CA PRO A 51 19.61 0.27 19.59
C PRO A 51 19.42 0.79 18.16
N ALA A 52 20.24 1.75 17.73
CA ALA A 52 20.19 2.25 16.37
C ALA A 52 20.62 1.18 15.36
N ALA A 53 21.66 0.38 15.66
CA ALA A 53 22.10 -0.70 14.78
C ALA A 53 20.99 -1.76 14.58
N VAL A 54 20.30 -2.15 15.65
CA VAL A 54 19.17 -3.10 15.58
C VAL A 54 18.00 -2.52 14.78
N ALA A 55 17.62 -1.28 15.07
CA ALA A 55 16.55 -0.60 14.36
C ALA A 55 16.86 -0.38 12.86
N LEU A 56 18.13 -0.21 12.51
CA LEU A 56 18.59 -0.09 11.12
C LEU A 56 18.37 -1.38 10.31
N VAL A 57 18.37 -2.56 10.94
CA VAL A 57 18.02 -3.81 10.23
C VAL A 57 16.56 -3.77 9.77
N GLN A 58 15.65 -3.33 10.65
CA GLN A 58 14.25 -3.15 10.30
C GLN A 58 14.09 -2.11 9.19
N ALA A 59 14.77 -0.97 9.30
CA ALA A 59 14.75 0.08 8.29
C ALA A 59 15.32 -0.40 6.94
N ALA A 60 16.42 -1.16 6.95
CA ALA A 60 17.03 -1.73 5.75
C ALA A 60 16.07 -2.67 5.02
N GLY A 61 15.25 -3.45 5.73
CA GLY A 61 14.25 -4.33 5.13
C GLY A 61 13.09 -3.57 4.47
N THR A 62 12.66 -2.43 5.02
CA THR A 62 11.49 -1.69 4.54
C THR A 62 11.81 -0.53 3.59
N LEU A 63 13.01 0.06 3.69
CA LEU A 63 13.43 1.20 2.89
C LEU A 63 13.37 0.92 1.37
N PRO A 64 13.84 -0.23 0.85
CA PRO A 64 13.71 -0.53 -0.57
C PRO A 64 12.25 -0.62 -1.03
N ILE A 65 11.36 -1.16 -0.19
CA ILE A 65 9.93 -1.24 -0.53
C ILE A 65 9.35 0.17 -0.68
N PHE A 66 9.73 1.09 0.20
CA PHE A 66 9.37 2.51 0.09
C PHE A 66 9.91 3.15 -1.20
N LEU A 67 11.18 2.96 -1.53
CA LEU A 67 11.85 3.60 -2.67
C LEU A 67 11.47 3.00 -4.02
N LEU A 68 11.24 1.69 -4.08
CA LEU A 68 11.11 0.91 -5.31
C LEU A 68 9.68 0.49 -5.62
N ALA A 69 8.68 0.84 -4.80
CA ALA A 69 7.27 0.48 -5.05
C ALA A 69 6.80 0.81 -6.48
N ILE A 70 7.22 1.97 -7.01
CA ILE A 70 6.83 2.42 -8.35
C ILE A 70 7.69 1.77 -9.45
N PRO A 71 9.04 1.84 -9.40
CA PRO A 71 9.88 1.13 -10.36
C PRO A 71 9.57 -0.36 -10.48
N ALA A 72 9.26 -1.04 -9.37
CA ALA A 72 8.92 -2.46 -9.36
C ALA A 72 7.69 -2.76 -10.23
N GLY A 73 6.65 -1.91 -10.17
CA GLY A 73 5.46 -2.04 -11.01
C GLY A 73 5.79 -1.85 -12.50
N VAL A 74 6.59 -0.84 -12.85
CA VAL A 74 7.06 -0.61 -14.22
C VAL A 74 7.77 -1.84 -14.78
N LEU A 75 8.74 -2.36 -14.01
CA LEU A 75 9.53 -3.52 -14.42
C LEU A 75 8.66 -4.77 -14.59
N THR A 76 7.65 -4.94 -13.72
CA THR A 76 6.67 -6.03 -13.81
C THR A 76 5.86 -6.01 -15.11
N ASP A 77 5.58 -4.81 -15.63
CA ASP A 77 4.78 -4.62 -16.84
C ASP A 77 5.59 -4.78 -18.13
N ILE A 78 6.89 -4.45 -18.09
CA ILE A 78 7.78 -4.50 -19.26
C ILE A 78 8.45 -5.88 -19.40
N LEU A 79 8.83 -6.51 -18.29
CA LEU A 79 9.59 -7.75 -18.30
C LEU A 79 8.69 -8.98 -18.30
N ASP A 80 9.21 -10.10 -18.82
CA ASP A 80 8.56 -11.40 -18.63
C ASP A 80 8.53 -11.73 -17.13
N ARG A 81 7.34 -11.60 -16.54
CA ARG A 81 7.08 -11.84 -15.10
C ARG A 81 7.74 -13.12 -14.59
N ARG A 82 7.64 -14.24 -15.30
CA ARG A 82 8.23 -15.54 -14.89
C ARG A 82 9.75 -15.45 -14.80
N LYS A 83 10.40 -14.92 -15.84
CA LYS A 83 11.87 -14.77 -15.85
C LYS A 83 12.33 -13.75 -14.81
N PHE A 84 11.58 -12.66 -14.64
CA PHE A 84 11.86 -11.63 -13.67
C PHE A 84 11.80 -12.17 -12.24
N LEU A 85 10.78 -12.94 -11.90
CA LEU A 85 10.67 -13.60 -10.60
C LEU A 85 11.81 -14.59 -10.35
N ILE A 86 12.18 -15.41 -11.34
CA ILE A 86 13.34 -16.30 -11.20
C ILE A 86 14.61 -15.51 -10.90
N ALA A 87 14.85 -14.39 -11.60
CA ALA A 87 15.99 -13.52 -11.34
C ALA A 87 15.96 -12.91 -9.93
N VAL A 88 14.79 -12.46 -9.46
CA VAL A 88 14.60 -11.96 -8.09
C VAL A 88 14.85 -13.05 -7.04
N GLN A 89 14.38 -14.28 -7.27
CA GLN A 89 14.64 -15.41 -6.37
C GLN A 89 16.12 -15.79 -6.34
N LEU A 90 16.83 -15.70 -7.46
CA LEU A 90 18.28 -15.92 -7.50
C LEU A 90 19.05 -14.82 -6.75
N LEU A 91 18.62 -13.56 -6.85
CA LEU A 91 19.17 -12.46 -6.06
C LEU A 91 18.97 -12.72 -4.57
N LEU A 92 17.75 -13.05 -4.14
CA LEU A 92 17.43 -13.32 -2.74
C LEU A 92 18.17 -14.56 -2.21
N ALA A 93 18.25 -15.63 -3.00
CA ALA A 93 19.06 -16.80 -2.66
C ALA A 93 20.54 -16.43 -2.51
N SER A 94 21.09 -15.57 -3.37
CA SER A 94 22.48 -15.10 -3.26
C SER A 94 22.72 -14.30 -1.99
N VAL A 95 21.76 -13.45 -1.60
CA VAL A 95 21.79 -12.72 -0.32
C VAL A 95 21.81 -13.69 0.85
N SER A 96 20.91 -14.68 0.89
CA SER A 96 20.81 -15.65 1.98
C SER A 96 22.01 -16.60 2.02
N VAL A 97 22.58 -17.00 0.88
CA VAL A 97 23.84 -17.75 0.80
C VAL A 97 24.99 -16.92 1.36
N THR A 98 25.06 -15.64 1.02
CA THR A 98 26.11 -14.75 1.54
C THR A 98 25.98 -14.59 3.06
N LEU A 99 24.77 -14.37 3.58
CA LEU A 99 24.49 -14.33 5.01
C LEU A 99 24.87 -15.65 5.71
N MET A 100 24.49 -16.79 5.12
CA MET A 100 24.84 -18.11 5.61
C MET A 100 26.36 -18.31 5.72
N VAL A 101 27.10 -17.99 4.65
CA VAL A 101 28.56 -18.15 4.61
C VAL A 101 29.24 -17.24 5.62
N LEU A 102 28.89 -15.95 5.64
CA LEU A 102 29.48 -14.98 6.58
C LEU A 102 29.18 -15.32 8.04
N ALA A 103 27.97 -15.80 8.34
CA ALA A 103 27.60 -16.25 9.67
C ALA A 103 28.38 -17.51 10.07
N ASN A 104 28.57 -18.45 9.15
CA ASN A 104 29.32 -19.69 9.40
C ASN A 104 30.83 -19.46 9.59
N THR A 105 31.41 -18.50 8.87
CA THR A 105 32.84 -18.16 8.98
C THR A 105 33.15 -17.17 10.11
N GLY A 106 32.13 -16.66 10.81
CA GLY A 106 32.29 -15.63 11.84
C GLY A 106 32.70 -14.26 11.31
N MET A 107 32.57 -14.02 10.00
CA MET A 107 32.94 -12.76 9.33
C MET A 107 31.76 -11.78 9.16
N LEU A 108 30.59 -12.13 9.69
CA LEU A 108 29.40 -11.29 9.59
C LEU A 108 29.55 -10.03 10.45
N SER A 109 29.71 -8.87 9.80
CA SER A 109 29.76 -7.57 10.45
C SER A 109 28.41 -6.87 10.47
N VAL A 110 28.27 -5.84 11.33
CA VAL A 110 27.09 -4.96 11.38
C VAL A 110 26.76 -4.37 10.02
N SER A 111 27.77 -3.85 9.30
CA SER A 111 27.57 -3.24 7.98
C SER A 111 27.17 -4.26 6.91
N ALA A 112 27.77 -5.46 6.92
CA ALA A 112 27.42 -6.53 6.00
C ALA A 112 25.96 -6.98 6.22
N LEU A 113 25.54 -7.14 7.49
CA LEU A 113 24.19 -7.55 7.83
C LEU A 113 23.14 -6.52 7.39
N ILE A 114 23.39 -5.23 7.63
CA ILE A 114 22.50 -4.13 7.18
C ILE A 114 22.45 -4.09 5.64
N GLY A 115 23.60 -4.15 4.97
CA GLY A 115 23.67 -4.11 3.50
C GLY A 115 22.97 -5.29 2.83
N LEU A 116 23.16 -6.51 3.34
CA LEU A 116 22.49 -7.72 2.84
C LEU A 116 20.98 -7.70 3.14
N THR A 117 20.58 -7.16 4.30
CA THR A 117 19.15 -6.96 4.62
C THR A 117 18.52 -5.95 3.66
N PHE A 118 19.24 -4.88 3.31
CA PHE A 118 18.80 -3.91 2.30
C PHE A 118 18.64 -4.56 0.91
N LEU A 119 19.61 -5.37 0.48
CA LEU A 119 19.49 -6.14 -0.78
C LEU A 119 18.31 -7.13 -0.74
N GLY A 120 18.07 -7.77 0.40
CA GLY A 120 16.88 -8.59 0.64
C GLY A 120 15.58 -7.79 0.48
N GLY A 121 15.54 -6.58 1.05
CA GLY A 121 14.42 -5.65 0.89
C GLY A 121 14.19 -5.24 -0.57
N ILE A 122 15.24 -5.06 -1.38
CA ILE A 122 15.11 -4.81 -2.83
C ILE A 122 14.39 -5.97 -3.49
N GLY A 123 14.83 -7.21 -3.23
CA GLY A 123 14.17 -8.40 -3.78
C GLY A 123 12.69 -8.49 -3.37
N ALA A 124 12.37 -8.21 -2.11
CA ALA A 124 10.99 -8.17 -1.62
C ALA A 124 10.14 -7.09 -2.33
N ALA A 125 10.71 -5.90 -2.55
CA ALA A 125 10.06 -4.79 -3.25
C ALA A 125 9.72 -5.14 -4.71
N LEU A 126 10.60 -5.87 -5.40
CA LEU A 126 10.40 -6.31 -6.78
C LEU A 126 9.44 -7.52 -6.88
N MET A 127 9.49 -8.42 -5.90
CA MET A 127 8.69 -9.64 -5.87
C MET A 127 7.20 -9.35 -5.71
N GLY A 128 6.82 -8.47 -4.78
CA GLY A 128 5.42 -8.22 -4.41
C GLY A 128 4.49 -7.90 -5.60
N PRO A 129 4.76 -6.82 -6.36
CA PRO A 129 3.96 -6.44 -7.52
C PRO A 129 3.94 -7.51 -8.61
N THR A 130 5.09 -8.14 -8.87
CA THR A 130 5.20 -9.20 -9.88
C THR A 130 4.34 -10.40 -9.53
N TRP A 131 4.29 -10.76 -8.25
CA TRP A 131 3.45 -11.85 -7.77
C TRP A 131 1.97 -11.55 -7.88
N GLN A 132 1.55 -10.34 -7.49
CA GLN A 132 0.17 -9.90 -7.67
C GLN A 132 -0.28 -9.94 -9.13
N ALA A 133 0.62 -9.59 -10.07
CA ALA A 133 0.32 -9.58 -11.49
C ALA A 133 0.14 -10.98 -12.10
N ILE A 134 0.78 -12.02 -11.56
CA ILE A 134 0.63 -13.37 -12.11
C ILE A 134 -0.58 -14.12 -11.54
N VAL A 135 -1.11 -13.77 -10.36
CA VAL A 135 -2.25 -14.49 -9.73
C VAL A 135 -3.43 -14.66 -10.70
N PRO A 136 -3.88 -13.63 -11.44
CA PRO A 136 -4.98 -13.78 -12.39
C PRO A 136 -4.66 -14.71 -13.57
N GLU A 137 -3.38 -14.93 -13.88
CA GLU A 137 -2.95 -15.86 -14.94
C GLU A 137 -2.99 -17.32 -14.49
N LEU A 138 -3.02 -17.57 -13.17
CA LEU A 138 -2.96 -18.93 -12.60
C LEU A 138 -4.33 -19.59 -12.44
N VAL A 139 -5.40 -18.79 -12.50
CA VAL A 139 -6.76 -19.24 -12.19
C VAL A 139 -7.76 -18.76 -13.22
N LYS A 140 -8.89 -19.49 -13.33
CA LYS A 140 -10.07 -19.01 -14.07
C LYS A 140 -10.56 -17.66 -13.53
N ARG A 141 -11.16 -16.85 -14.42
CA ARG A 141 -11.62 -15.48 -14.12
C ARG A 141 -12.61 -15.39 -12.94
N GLU A 142 -13.45 -16.41 -12.78
CA GLU A 142 -14.42 -16.54 -11.68
C GLU A 142 -13.77 -16.75 -10.30
N ASP A 143 -12.56 -17.31 -10.27
CA ASP A 143 -11.85 -17.69 -9.06
C ASP A 143 -10.83 -16.63 -8.58
N ILE A 144 -10.61 -15.55 -9.34
CA ILE A 144 -9.58 -14.53 -9.05
C ILE A 144 -9.73 -13.96 -7.63
N LYS A 145 -10.95 -13.64 -7.20
CA LYS A 145 -11.18 -13.08 -5.85
C LYS A 145 -10.79 -14.06 -4.75
N SER A 146 -11.17 -15.33 -4.90
CA SER A 146 -10.79 -16.41 -3.97
C SER A 146 -9.29 -16.65 -3.97
N ALA A 147 -8.63 -16.58 -5.14
CA ALA A 147 -7.19 -16.74 -5.28
C ALA A 147 -6.40 -15.62 -4.58
N VAL A 148 -6.85 -14.36 -4.70
CA VAL A 148 -6.26 -13.22 -3.98
C VAL A 148 -6.43 -13.36 -2.46
N ALA A 149 -7.60 -13.83 -2.00
CA ALA A 149 -7.86 -14.09 -0.59
C ALA A 149 -6.95 -15.22 -0.05
N LEU A 150 -6.78 -16.32 -0.79
CA LEU A 150 -5.89 -17.42 -0.43
C LEU A 150 -4.41 -17.01 -0.40
N ASN A 151 -3.95 -16.16 -1.33
CA ASN A 151 -2.59 -15.62 -1.28
C ASN A 151 -2.37 -14.76 -0.03
N SER A 152 -3.34 -13.91 0.31
CA SER A 152 -3.30 -13.13 1.54
C SER A 152 -3.26 -14.04 2.77
N LEU A 153 -4.06 -15.11 2.80
CA LEU A 153 -4.02 -16.11 3.87
C LEU A 153 -2.65 -16.80 3.96
N GLY A 154 -2.07 -17.20 2.82
CA GLY A 154 -0.76 -17.82 2.74
C GLY A 154 0.36 -16.97 3.34
N ILE A 155 0.39 -15.67 3.04
CA ILE A 155 1.34 -14.73 3.63
C ILE A 155 1.15 -14.62 5.15
N ASN A 156 -0.09 -14.60 5.65
CA ASN A 156 -0.37 -14.55 7.09
C ASN A 156 0.06 -15.83 7.81
N ILE A 157 -0.13 -17.00 7.17
CA ILE A 157 0.35 -18.30 7.67
C ILE A 157 1.88 -18.26 7.79
N ALA A 158 2.56 -17.88 6.70
CA ALA A 158 4.01 -17.75 6.67
C ALA A 158 4.54 -16.76 7.73
N ARG A 159 3.87 -15.61 7.91
CA ARG A 159 4.22 -14.61 8.91
C ARG A 159 4.05 -15.07 10.36
N SER A 160 3.19 -16.06 10.59
CA SER A 160 2.96 -16.61 11.93
C SER A 160 3.92 -17.76 12.23
N ILE A 161 4.13 -18.65 11.26
CA ILE A 161 4.94 -19.86 11.42
C ILE A 161 6.43 -19.57 11.23
N GLY A 162 6.79 -18.77 10.22
CA GLY A 162 8.17 -18.47 9.85
C GLY A 162 9.01 -17.93 11.00
N PRO A 163 8.56 -16.90 11.74
CA PRO A 163 9.31 -16.40 12.88
C PRO A 163 9.53 -17.43 14.00
N ALA A 164 8.52 -18.24 14.31
CA ALA A 164 8.62 -19.26 15.36
C ALA A 164 9.62 -20.36 14.97
N VAL A 165 9.49 -20.88 13.74
CA VAL A 165 10.43 -21.88 13.20
C VAL A 165 11.84 -21.31 13.07
N GLY A 166 11.97 -20.07 12.59
CA GLY A 166 13.25 -19.38 12.44
C GLY A 166 13.96 -19.13 13.76
N GLY A 167 13.23 -18.72 14.79
CA GLY A 167 13.76 -18.55 16.14
C GLY A 167 14.24 -19.87 16.76
N ILE A 168 13.46 -20.95 16.59
CA ILE A 168 13.85 -22.30 17.05
C ILE A 168 15.10 -22.78 16.31
N LEU A 169 15.13 -22.68 14.98
CA LEU A 169 16.30 -23.09 14.19
C LEU A 169 17.54 -22.28 14.55
N LEU A 170 17.39 -20.96 14.77
CA LEU A 170 18.49 -20.10 15.16
C LEU A 170 19.04 -20.46 16.53
N ALA A 171 18.17 -20.74 17.51
CA ALA A 171 18.58 -21.13 18.85
C ALA A 171 19.22 -22.53 18.90
N ALA A 172 18.70 -23.48 18.13
CA ALA A 172 19.13 -24.88 18.18
C ALA A 172 20.34 -25.18 17.29
N PHE A 173 20.42 -24.56 16.11
CA PHE A 173 21.39 -24.89 15.06
C PHE A 173 22.22 -23.70 14.57
N GLY A 174 21.93 -22.49 15.06
CA GLY A 174 22.66 -21.28 14.69
C GLY A 174 22.23 -20.67 13.36
N ALA A 175 22.82 -19.50 13.06
CA ALA A 175 22.41 -18.65 11.95
C ALA A 175 22.61 -19.28 10.57
N ALA A 176 23.70 -20.04 10.38
CA ALA A 176 24.00 -20.67 9.10
C ALA A 176 22.87 -21.62 8.65
N VAL A 177 22.36 -22.45 9.56
CA VAL A 177 21.26 -23.38 9.25
C VAL A 177 19.96 -22.62 8.98
N THR A 178 19.67 -21.57 9.74
CA THR A 178 18.46 -20.75 9.52
C THR A 178 18.48 -20.04 8.16
N TYR A 179 19.62 -19.47 7.76
CA TYR A 179 19.77 -18.88 6.42
C TYR A 179 19.76 -19.95 5.32
N GLY A 180 20.34 -21.12 5.57
CA GLY A 180 20.29 -22.26 4.63
C GLY A 180 18.87 -22.75 4.35
N ALA A 181 17.98 -22.73 5.35
CA ALA A 181 16.57 -23.04 5.17
C ALA A 181 15.85 -22.01 4.28
N ASP A 182 16.19 -20.71 4.40
CA ASP A 182 15.69 -19.67 3.49
C ASP A 182 16.18 -19.92 2.04
N VAL A 183 17.47 -20.24 1.88
CA VAL A 183 18.06 -20.62 0.58
C VAL A 183 17.30 -21.79 -0.07
N ALA A 184 17.04 -22.86 0.69
CA ALA A 184 16.27 -24.00 0.21
C ALA A 184 14.86 -23.60 -0.24
N SER A 185 14.22 -22.67 0.48
CA SER A 185 12.89 -22.17 0.13
C SER A 185 12.86 -21.46 -1.22
N TYR A 186 13.88 -20.64 -1.56
CA TYR A 186 13.96 -19.99 -2.86
C TYR A 186 14.12 -20.99 -4.00
N PHE A 187 14.91 -22.05 -3.81
CA PHE A 187 15.04 -23.11 -4.82
C PHE A 187 13.73 -23.83 -5.08
N VAL A 188 12.90 -24.03 -4.05
CA VAL A 188 11.54 -24.58 -4.25
C VAL A 188 10.68 -23.63 -5.09
N VAL A 189 10.72 -22.32 -4.83
CA VAL A 189 9.97 -21.36 -5.64
C VAL A 189 10.48 -21.30 -7.08
N ILE A 190 11.81 -21.32 -7.28
CA ILE A 190 12.42 -21.36 -8.61
C ILE A 190 11.98 -22.63 -9.35
N ALA A 191 12.00 -23.80 -8.70
CA ALA A 191 11.56 -25.04 -9.31
C ALA A 191 10.07 -24.98 -9.72
N ALA A 192 9.21 -24.44 -8.86
CA ALA A 192 7.79 -24.25 -9.18
C ALA A 192 7.58 -23.29 -10.37
N LEU A 193 8.35 -22.19 -10.42
CA LEU A 193 8.36 -21.24 -11.54
C LEU A 193 8.90 -21.87 -12.83
N LEU A 194 9.89 -22.77 -12.75
CA LEU A 194 10.43 -23.49 -13.89
C LEU A 194 9.46 -24.55 -14.43
N TRP A 195 8.71 -25.19 -13.53
CA TRP A 195 7.68 -26.16 -13.87
C TRP A 195 6.46 -25.52 -14.54
N TRP A 196 6.07 -24.29 -14.15
CA TRP A 196 4.89 -23.61 -14.69
C TRP A 196 4.96 -23.36 -16.22
N PRO A 197 4.12 -24.02 -17.03
CA PRO A 197 4.09 -23.83 -18.48
C PRO A 197 3.31 -22.55 -18.82
N ARG A 198 3.96 -21.39 -18.68
CA ARG A 198 3.38 -20.11 -19.11
C ARG A 198 3.37 -20.01 -20.64
N ALA A 199 2.18 -19.93 -21.23
CA ALA A 199 2.05 -19.67 -22.66
C ALA A 199 2.65 -18.29 -22.99
N LYS A 200 3.58 -18.24 -23.95
CA LYS A 200 3.95 -16.97 -24.61
C LYS A 200 2.75 -16.59 -25.47
N ASN A 201 1.99 -15.58 -25.07
CA ASN A 201 0.95 -14.80 -25.79
C ASN A 201 -0.12 -14.42 -24.76
N ALA A 202 -0.56 -13.18 -24.58
CA ALA A 202 -0.56 -12.02 -25.47
C ALA A 202 0.23 -10.86 -24.86
N ASN A 203 1.01 -10.17 -25.69
CA ASN A 203 1.27 -8.76 -25.45
C ASN A 203 -0.11 -8.09 -25.44
N ASP A 204 -0.57 -7.64 -24.27
CA ASP A 204 -1.72 -6.75 -24.19
C ASP A 204 -1.33 -5.48 -24.96
N ALA A 205 -1.83 -5.40 -26.20
CA ALA A 205 -1.68 -4.27 -27.13
C ALA A 205 -2.41 -3.00 -26.66
N LEU A 206 -2.69 -2.92 -25.35
CA LEU A 206 -3.25 -1.77 -24.65
C LEU A 206 -2.36 -1.42 -23.47
N GLN A 207 -1.04 -1.38 -23.70
CA GLN A 207 -0.13 -0.72 -22.76
C GLN A 207 -0.59 0.74 -22.66
N GLU A 208 -1.34 1.05 -21.59
CA GLU A 208 -1.49 2.42 -21.13
C GLU A 208 -0.09 3.04 -21.10
N ASN A 209 0.07 4.31 -21.50
CA ASN A 209 1.27 5.06 -21.17
C ASN A 209 1.39 5.05 -19.64
N PHE A 210 2.14 4.10 -19.09
CA PHE A 210 2.27 3.84 -17.65
C PHE A 210 2.61 5.13 -16.93
N PHE A 211 3.51 5.91 -17.53
CA PHE A 211 3.92 7.21 -17.03
C PHE A 211 2.79 8.26 -17.03
N GLY A 212 1.91 8.28 -18.03
CA GLY A 212 0.73 9.15 -18.07
C GLY A 212 -0.31 8.76 -17.02
N ALA A 213 -0.61 7.46 -16.90
CA ALA A 213 -1.52 6.95 -15.86
C ALA A 213 -0.96 7.14 -14.44
N PHE A 214 0.36 7.01 -14.27
CA PHE A 214 1.06 7.28 -13.01
C PHE A 214 0.99 8.77 -12.65
N ARG A 215 1.25 9.67 -13.61
CA ARG A 215 1.17 11.12 -13.41
C ARG A 215 -0.25 11.55 -13.04
N ALA A 216 -1.26 10.97 -13.69
CA ALA A 216 -2.67 11.17 -13.34
C ALA A 216 -3.00 10.67 -11.92
N GLY A 217 -2.52 9.49 -11.51
CA GLY A 217 -2.68 8.98 -10.15
C GLY A 217 -2.01 9.86 -9.08
N LEU A 218 -0.82 10.40 -9.37
CA LEU A 218 -0.13 11.34 -8.48
C LEU A 218 -0.85 12.68 -8.39
N ARG A 219 -1.40 13.18 -9.51
CA ARG A 219 -2.22 14.39 -9.54
C ARG A 219 -3.49 14.23 -8.71
N TYR A 220 -4.21 13.12 -8.88
CA TYR A 220 -5.35 12.77 -8.03
C TYR A 220 -4.95 12.77 -6.56
N THR A 221 -3.83 12.12 -6.23
CA THR A 221 -3.38 12.01 -4.84
C THR A 221 -3.11 13.38 -4.23
N ARG A 222 -2.45 14.29 -4.97
CA ARG A 222 -2.18 15.67 -4.51
C ARG A 222 -3.44 16.52 -4.37
N ALA A 223 -4.47 16.27 -5.16
CA ALA A 223 -5.73 17.02 -5.10
C ALA A 223 -6.70 16.48 -4.03
N SER A 224 -6.65 15.18 -3.74
CA SER A 224 -7.60 14.51 -2.86
C SER A 224 -7.34 14.80 -1.37
N ARG A 225 -8.04 15.80 -0.81
CA ARG A 225 -8.04 16.10 0.63
C ARG A 225 -8.41 14.89 1.51
N PRO A 226 -9.44 14.07 1.17
CA PRO A 226 -9.78 12.87 1.93
C PRO A 226 -8.61 11.88 2.02
N LEU A 227 -7.86 11.71 0.92
CA LEU A 227 -6.71 10.81 0.91
C LEU A 227 -5.58 11.32 1.79
N HIS A 228 -5.31 12.62 1.81
CA HIS A 228 -4.31 13.20 2.72
C HIS A 228 -4.61 12.91 4.19
N VAL A 229 -5.88 12.92 4.62
CA VAL A 229 -6.26 12.55 5.99
C VAL A 229 -5.91 11.09 6.27
N VAL A 230 -6.24 10.17 5.36
CA VAL A 230 -5.88 8.75 5.51
C VAL A 230 -4.36 8.54 5.54
N LEU A 231 -3.63 9.19 4.64
CA LEU A 231 -2.16 9.11 4.56
C LEU A 231 -1.50 9.67 5.82
N LEU A 232 -1.97 10.81 6.33
CA LEU A 232 -1.43 11.41 7.55
C LEU A 232 -1.68 10.52 8.77
N ARG A 233 -2.89 9.98 8.92
CA ARG A 233 -3.21 9.05 10.02
C ARG A 233 -2.40 7.77 9.95
N ALA A 234 -2.20 7.23 8.75
CA ALA A 234 -1.30 6.10 8.54
C ALA A 234 0.14 6.45 8.92
N ALA A 235 0.67 7.57 8.42
CA ALA A 235 2.04 8.00 8.70
C ALA A 235 2.29 8.12 10.21
N ILE A 236 1.41 8.81 10.94
CA ILE A 236 1.56 9.00 12.39
C ILE A 236 1.43 7.66 13.13
N PHE A 237 0.37 6.88 12.87
CA PHE A 237 0.16 5.61 13.56
C PHE A 237 1.36 4.68 13.38
N PHE A 238 1.81 4.46 12.14
CA PHE A 238 2.89 3.51 11.84
C PHE A 238 4.26 4.04 12.24
N ALA A 239 4.49 5.36 12.21
CA ALA A 239 5.73 5.93 12.74
C ALA A 239 5.89 5.64 14.23
N PHE A 240 4.86 5.86 15.06
CA PHE A 240 4.94 5.54 16.49
C PHE A 240 4.91 4.02 16.75
N ALA A 241 4.04 3.28 16.07
CA ALA A 241 3.95 1.83 16.23
C ALA A 241 5.22 1.10 15.76
N SER A 242 6.03 1.70 14.89
CA SER A 242 7.32 1.11 14.48
C SER A 242 8.31 0.96 15.64
N ALA A 243 8.17 1.71 16.74
CA ALA A 243 9.07 1.63 17.89
C ALA A 243 9.17 0.21 18.46
N VAL A 244 8.02 -0.46 18.62
CA VAL A 244 8.01 -1.84 19.14
C VAL A 244 8.62 -2.80 18.14
N TRP A 245 8.38 -2.64 16.84
CA TRP A 245 8.95 -3.52 15.81
C TRP A 245 10.47 -3.36 15.68
N ALA A 246 10.95 -2.13 15.64
CA ALA A 246 12.36 -1.79 15.49
C ALA A 246 13.20 -2.29 16.67
N LEU A 247 12.63 -2.31 17.88
CA LEU A 247 13.36 -2.67 19.11
C LEU A 247 12.93 -4.02 19.70
N LEU A 248 12.00 -4.76 19.09
CA LEU A 248 11.51 -6.03 19.64
C LEU A 248 12.62 -7.04 19.94
N PRO A 249 13.67 -7.23 19.10
CA PRO A 249 14.79 -8.11 19.43
C PRO A 249 15.48 -7.70 20.74
N LEU A 250 15.69 -6.39 20.94
CA LEU A 250 16.30 -5.87 22.15
C LEU A 250 15.37 -5.95 23.36
N VAL A 251 14.05 -5.78 23.18
CA VAL A 251 13.07 -6.04 24.23
C VAL A 251 13.15 -7.49 24.69
N ALA A 252 13.17 -8.43 23.74
CA ALA A 252 13.27 -9.85 24.02
C ALA A 252 14.56 -10.19 24.79
N ARG A 253 15.71 -9.65 24.35
CA ARG A 253 17.02 -9.90 24.98
C ARG A 253 17.21 -9.18 26.32
N GLN A 254 17.07 -7.85 26.32
CA GLN A 254 17.45 -6.99 27.45
C GLN A 254 16.37 -6.88 28.53
N LEU A 255 15.09 -6.85 28.15
CA LEU A 255 14.00 -6.66 29.11
C LEU A 255 13.42 -7.98 29.59
N LEU A 256 13.27 -8.97 28.70
CA LEU A 256 12.58 -10.23 28.99
C LEU A 256 13.54 -11.40 29.26
N GLY A 257 14.85 -11.20 29.11
CA GLY A 257 15.86 -12.26 29.30
C GLY A 257 15.62 -13.48 28.42
N GLY A 258 15.13 -13.24 27.20
CA GLY A 258 14.85 -14.25 26.19
C GLY A 258 16.04 -14.55 25.29
N ASP A 259 15.91 -15.64 24.54
CA ASP A 259 16.82 -16.05 23.47
C ASP A 259 16.14 -15.90 22.09
N ALA A 260 16.82 -16.35 21.03
CA ALA A 260 16.30 -16.35 19.67
C ALA A 260 14.97 -17.10 19.53
N SER A 261 14.84 -18.23 20.23
CA SER A 261 13.62 -19.04 20.22
C SER A 261 12.45 -18.25 20.82
N PHE A 262 12.67 -17.62 21.98
CA PHE A 262 11.67 -16.78 22.61
C PHE A 262 11.28 -15.57 21.75
N TYR A 263 12.24 -14.91 21.09
CA TYR A 263 11.95 -13.85 20.13
C TYR A 263 11.08 -14.33 18.96
N GLY A 264 11.39 -15.51 18.41
CA GLY A 264 10.57 -16.16 17.39
C GLY A 264 9.14 -16.46 17.87
N ILE A 265 8.99 -16.93 19.12
CA ILE A 265 7.68 -17.15 19.77
C ILE A 265 6.91 -15.84 19.93
N LEU A 266 7.57 -14.75 20.35
CA LEU A 266 6.93 -13.43 20.47
C LEU A 266 6.37 -12.96 19.12
N LEU A 267 7.14 -13.09 18.04
CA LEU A 267 6.68 -12.76 16.69
C LEU A 267 5.57 -13.70 16.20
N GLY A 268 5.66 -15.00 16.53
CA GLY A 268 4.59 -15.97 16.28
C GLY A 268 3.29 -15.59 17.00
N ALA A 269 3.38 -15.08 18.23
CA ALA A 269 2.24 -14.54 18.97
C ALA A 269 1.65 -13.30 18.27
N VAL A 270 2.47 -12.37 17.77
CA VAL A 270 1.97 -11.25 16.93
C VAL A 270 1.21 -11.78 15.70
N GLY A 271 1.74 -12.81 15.03
CA GLY A 271 1.08 -13.46 13.89
C GLY A 271 -0.28 -14.08 14.27
N ALA A 272 -0.32 -14.88 15.33
CA ALA A 272 -1.55 -15.51 15.84
C ALA A 272 -2.59 -14.46 16.27
N GLY A 273 -2.15 -13.39 16.94
CA GLY A 273 -2.97 -12.25 17.31
C GLY A 273 -3.56 -11.52 16.09
N ALA A 274 -2.79 -11.38 15.01
CA ALA A 274 -3.27 -10.79 13.77
C ALA A 274 -4.31 -11.67 13.06
N ILE A 275 -4.14 -13.01 13.07
CA ILE A 275 -5.17 -13.93 12.55
C ILE A 275 -6.45 -13.82 13.38
N GLY A 276 -6.35 -13.85 14.71
CA GLY A 276 -7.49 -13.68 15.62
C GLY A 276 -8.19 -12.33 15.42
N GLY A 277 -7.42 -11.24 15.31
CA GLY A 277 -7.94 -9.90 15.03
C GLY A 277 -8.69 -9.82 13.69
N ALA A 278 -8.18 -10.47 12.64
CA ALA A 278 -8.85 -10.54 11.35
C ALA A 278 -10.18 -11.30 11.41
N LEU A 279 -10.27 -12.40 12.18
CA LEU A 279 -11.51 -13.17 12.37
C LEU A 279 -12.57 -12.39 13.16
N VAL A 280 -12.16 -11.58 14.12
CA VAL A 280 -13.05 -10.77 14.96
C VAL A 280 -13.44 -9.44 14.28
N MET A 281 -12.70 -9.03 13.24
CA MET A 281 -12.90 -7.78 12.49
C MET A 281 -14.34 -7.52 12.04
N PRO A 282 -15.09 -8.49 11.46
CA PRO A 282 -16.46 -8.22 11.03
C PRO A 282 -17.39 -7.82 12.19
N LYS A 283 -17.20 -8.43 13.37
CA LYS A 283 -17.98 -8.11 14.58
C LYS A 283 -17.59 -6.73 15.11
N LEU A 284 -16.31 -6.39 15.07
CA LEU A 284 -15.83 -5.07 15.50
C LEU A 284 -16.36 -3.95 14.60
N ARG A 285 -16.34 -4.15 13.28
CA ARG A 285 -16.90 -3.19 12.30
C ARG A 285 -18.42 -3.01 12.41
N ALA A 286 -19.14 -3.99 12.93
CA ALA A 286 -20.57 -3.86 13.19
C ALA A 286 -20.88 -2.99 14.43
N ARG A 287 -19.91 -2.80 15.33
CA ARG A 287 -20.09 -2.09 16.61
C ARG A 287 -19.37 -0.75 16.69
N PHE A 288 -18.26 -0.60 15.96
CA PHE A 288 -17.41 0.58 15.98
C PHE A 288 -17.19 1.09 14.55
N ASP A 289 -17.13 2.41 14.41
CA ASP A 289 -16.73 3.06 13.17
C ASP A 289 -15.21 2.95 12.95
N ALA A 290 -14.74 3.31 11.75
CA ALA A 290 -13.33 3.24 11.39
C ALA A 290 -12.45 4.08 12.34
N ASP A 291 -12.96 5.23 12.78
CA ASP A 291 -12.31 6.12 13.73
C ASP A 291 -12.10 5.48 15.12
N GLY A 292 -13.14 4.85 15.66
CA GLY A 292 -13.09 4.13 16.93
C GLY A 292 -12.19 2.90 16.88
N LEU A 293 -12.22 2.15 15.77
CA LEU A 293 -11.32 1.01 15.57
C LEU A 293 -9.85 1.43 15.55
N LEU A 294 -9.52 2.52 14.86
CA LEU A 294 -8.15 3.02 14.78
C LEU A 294 -7.68 3.60 16.13
N LEU A 295 -8.55 4.30 16.86
CA LEU A 295 -8.26 4.76 18.22
C LEU A 295 -8.02 3.58 19.17
N GLY A 296 -8.88 2.56 19.14
CA GLY A 296 -8.72 1.35 19.94
C GLY A 296 -7.40 0.63 19.63
N ALA A 297 -7.04 0.50 18.36
CA ALA A 297 -5.76 -0.05 17.94
C ALA A 297 -4.57 0.76 18.47
N ALA A 298 -4.65 2.10 18.45
CA ALA A 298 -3.60 2.98 18.97
C ALA A 298 -3.44 2.83 20.49
N ILE A 299 -4.55 2.81 21.23
CA ILE A 299 -4.55 2.62 22.68
C ILE A 299 -3.97 1.24 23.04
N ILE A 300 -4.42 0.17 22.40
CA ILE A 300 -3.91 -1.19 22.68
C ILE A 300 -2.42 -1.26 22.38
N THR A 301 -1.97 -0.72 21.25
CA THR A 301 -0.55 -0.72 20.88
C THR A 301 0.30 0.09 21.88
N ALA A 302 -0.21 1.24 22.34
CA ALA A 302 0.46 2.03 23.39
C ALA A 302 0.53 1.28 24.72
N LEU A 303 -0.56 0.61 25.14
CA LEU A 303 -0.59 -0.21 26.35
C LEU A 303 0.36 -1.41 26.25
N VAL A 304 0.50 -2.02 25.07
CA VAL A 304 1.48 -3.07 24.83
C VAL A 304 2.90 -2.53 25.02
N MET A 305 3.25 -1.41 24.39
CA MET A 305 4.58 -0.81 24.52
C MET A 305 4.89 -0.44 25.97
N ALA A 306 3.95 0.18 26.68
CA ALA A 306 4.07 0.46 28.10
C ALA A 306 4.21 -0.82 28.93
N GLY A 307 3.38 -1.83 28.67
CA GLY A 307 3.40 -3.13 29.35
C GLY A 307 4.75 -3.84 29.21
N LEU A 308 5.34 -3.86 28.00
CA LEU A 308 6.66 -4.44 27.75
C LEU A 308 7.79 -3.68 28.46
N SER A 309 7.65 -2.36 28.63
CA SER A 309 8.66 -1.55 29.33
C SER A 309 8.85 -1.95 30.80
N PHE A 310 7.83 -2.53 31.43
CA PHE A 310 7.87 -3.05 32.80
C PHE A 310 8.52 -4.43 32.93
N ALA A 311 9.05 -5.00 31.84
CA ALA A 311 9.69 -6.31 31.83
C ALA A 311 8.82 -7.43 32.45
N PRO A 312 7.61 -7.67 31.90
CA PRO A 312 6.70 -8.69 32.42
C PRO A 312 7.30 -10.10 32.30
N PRO A 313 6.80 -11.08 33.08
CA PRO A 313 7.24 -12.47 32.93
C PRO A 313 6.94 -12.98 31.51
N LYS A 314 7.77 -13.91 31.02
CA LYS A 314 7.76 -14.38 29.63
C LYS A 314 6.37 -14.81 29.11
N TRP A 315 5.60 -15.53 29.93
CA TRP A 315 4.24 -15.96 29.56
C TRP A 315 3.28 -14.78 29.35
N LEU A 316 3.40 -13.73 30.18
CA LEU A 316 2.57 -12.54 30.07
C LEU A 316 3.00 -11.70 28.86
N ALA A 317 4.30 -11.64 28.56
CA ALA A 317 4.79 -11.00 27.34
C ALA A 317 4.17 -11.65 26.09
N ILE A 318 4.12 -12.98 26.01
CA ILE A 318 3.47 -13.69 24.89
C ILE A 318 2.01 -13.24 24.73
N ILE A 319 1.25 -13.17 25.83
CA ILE A 319 -0.15 -12.72 25.79
C ILE A 319 -0.26 -11.26 25.34
N ILE A 320 0.60 -10.37 25.85
CA ILE A 320 0.65 -8.95 25.45
C ILE A 320 0.91 -8.83 23.94
N LEU A 321 1.81 -9.64 23.37
CA LEU A 321 2.12 -9.61 21.94
C LEU A 321 0.98 -10.17 21.06
N LEU A 322 0.09 -11.03 21.57
CA LEU A 322 -1.15 -11.38 20.86
C LEU A 322 -2.02 -10.13 20.62
N PHE A 323 -2.16 -9.27 21.63
CA PHE A 323 -2.91 -8.02 21.50
C PHE A 323 -2.25 -7.04 20.54
N LEU A 324 -0.91 -7.02 20.47
CA LEU A 324 -0.18 -6.24 19.46
C LEU A 324 -0.58 -6.66 18.04
N GLY A 325 -0.61 -7.97 17.77
CA GLY A 325 -1.02 -8.51 16.48
C GLY A 325 -2.43 -8.11 16.07
N GLY A 326 -3.37 -8.23 17.02
CA GLY A 326 -4.77 -7.84 16.81
C GLY A 326 -4.94 -6.33 16.56
N ALA A 327 -4.26 -5.49 17.34
CA ALA A 327 -4.27 -4.05 17.14
C ALA A 327 -3.63 -3.65 15.81
N TRP A 328 -2.51 -4.27 15.46
CA TRP A 328 -1.78 -4.03 14.21
C TRP A 328 -2.66 -4.34 12.99
N ILE A 329 -3.27 -5.53 12.92
CA ILE A 329 -4.11 -5.88 11.78
C ILE A 329 -5.37 -5.01 11.72
N THR A 330 -5.88 -4.56 12.86
CA THR A 330 -7.02 -3.64 12.94
C THR A 330 -6.68 -2.30 12.30
N ALA A 331 -5.56 -1.69 12.70
CA ALA A 331 -5.12 -0.43 12.10
C ALA A 331 -4.82 -0.58 10.60
N LEU A 332 -4.08 -1.63 10.22
CA LEU A 332 -3.71 -1.89 8.83
C LEU A 332 -4.93 -2.07 7.92
N THR A 333 -5.87 -2.93 8.30
CA THR A 333 -7.06 -3.21 7.47
C THR A 333 -8.06 -2.06 7.46
N THR A 334 -8.15 -1.29 8.55
CA THR A 334 -9.03 -0.11 8.63
C THR A 334 -8.51 1.03 7.76
N LEU A 335 -7.22 1.38 7.86
CA LEU A 335 -6.62 2.43 7.04
C LEU A 335 -6.55 2.04 5.57
N ASN A 336 -6.18 0.78 5.26
CA ASN A 336 -6.18 0.31 3.88
C ASN A 336 -7.60 0.29 3.30
N GLY A 337 -8.60 -0.15 4.07
CA GLY A 337 -10.01 -0.10 3.67
C GLY A 337 -10.52 1.33 3.43
N ALA A 338 -10.17 2.27 4.31
CA ALA A 338 -10.51 3.68 4.14
C ALA A 338 -9.87 4.27 2.87
N ALA A 339 -8.60 3.96 2.60
CA ALA A 339 -7.94 4.35 1.35
C ALA A 339 -8.65 3.74 0.13
N GLN A 340 -9.04 2.46 0.18
CA GLN A 340 -9.75 1.81 -0.92
C GLN A 340 -11.12 2.43 -1.20
N ALA A 341 -11.84 2.84 -0.15
CA ALA A 341 -13.21 3.35 -0.23
C ALA A 341 -13.27 4.75 -0.88
N ILE A 342 -12.27 5.59 -0.66
CA ILE A 342 -12.20 6.95 -1.22
C ILE A 342 -11.55 7.01 -2.61
N LEU A 343 -11.00 5.90 -3.10
CA LEU A 343 -10.28 5.84 -4.37
C LEU A 343 -11.19 5.32 -5.48
N PRO A 344 -11.46 6.12 -6.53
CA PRO A 344 -12.22 5.66 -7.68
C PRO A 344 -11.48 4.54 -8.42
N ASN A 345 -12.24 3.65 -9.07
CA ASN A 345 -11.73 2.42 -9.68
C ASN A 345 -10.50 2.65 -10.59
N TRP A 346 -10.47 3.76 -11.33
CA TRP A 346 -9.42 4.05 -12.32
C TRP A 346 -8.07 4.47 -11.69
N VAL A 347 -8.07 5.08 -10.49
CA VAL A 347 -6.84 5.41 -9.73
C VAL A 347 -6.56 4.45 -8.57
N ARG A 348 -7.49 3.57 -8.21
CA ARG A 348 -7.41 2.75 -6.98
C ARG A 348 -6.06 2.06 -6.83
N GLY A 349 -5.56 1.39 -7.87
CA GLY A 349 -4.25 0.72 -7.80
C GLY A 349 -3.10 1.68 -7.46
N ARG A 350 -3.11 2.88 -8.05
CA ARG A 350 -2.04 3.88 -7.89
C ARG A 350 -2.16 4.61 -6.55
N GLY A 351 -3.38 4.97 -6.13
CA GLY A 351 -3.61 5.56 -4.82
C GLY A 351 -3.28 4.60 -3.67
N LEU A 352 -3.55 3.30 -3.83
CA LEU A 352 -3.11 2.28 -2.87
C LEU A 352 -1.61 2.10 -2.85
N ALA A 353 -0.93 2.23 -3.99
CA ALA A 353 0.53 2.25 -4.02
C ALA A 353 1.09 3.41 -3.20
N VAL A 354 0.53 4.63 -3.32
CA VAL A 354 0.92 5.78 -2.48
C VAL A 354 0.68 5.49 -0.99
N TYR A 355 -0.46 4.89 -0.64
CA TYR A 355 -0.73 4.46 0.74
C TYR A 355 0.35 3.49 1.26
N LEU A 356 0.69 2.46 0.47
CA LEU A 356 1.72 1.49 0.86
C LEU A 356 3.11 2.13 0.95
N THR A 357 3.42 3.09 0.08
CA THR A 357 4.65 3.90 0.18
C THR A 357 4.66 4.68 1.49
N VAL A 358 3.59 5.41 1.85
CA VAL A 358 3.53 6.14 3.13
C VAL A 358 3.64 5.20 4.32
N PHE A 359 2.97 4.04 4.29
CA PHE A 359 3.09 3.00 5.32
C PHE A 359 4.54 2.53 5.51
N ASN A 360 5.22 2.11 4.45
CA ASN A 360 6.60 1.64 4.53
C ASN A 360 7.59 2.77 4.87
N GLY A 361 7.34 3.98 4.36
CA GLY A 361 8.12 5.17 4.68
C GLY A 361 8.03 5.54 6.16
N ALA A 362 6.83 5.49 6.74
CA ALA A 362 6.62 5.70 8.18
C ALA A 362 7.30 4.63 9.03
N MET A 363 7.21 3.36 8.63
CA MET A 363 7.94 2.26 9.29
C MET A 363 9.45 2.46 9.24
N THR A 364 9.98 2.87 8.09
CA THR A 364 11.41 3.07 7.88
C THR A 364 11.93 4.28 8.67
N ALA A 365 11.32 5.45 8.47
CA ALA A 365 11.70 6.68 9.15
C ALA A 365 11.49 6.56 10.67
N GLY A 366 10.39 5.94 11.08
CA GLY A 366 10.12 5.64 12.48
C GLY A 366 11.18 4.72 13.08
N SER A 367 11.55 3.62 12.40
CA SER A 367 12.61 2.72 12.89
C SER A 367 13.94 3.44 13.08
N ILE A 368 14.37 4.25 12.10
CA ILE A 368 15.60 5.05 12.21
C ILE A 368 15.51 6.02 13.41
N GLY A 369 14.39 6.73 13.53
CA GLY A 369 14.15 7.68 14.62
C GLY A 369 14.15 7.01 16.00
N TRP A 370 13.43 5.90 16.16
CA TRP A 370 13.37 5.15 17.41
C TRP A 370 14.68 4.44 17.74
N GLY A 371 15.49 4.10 16.74
CA GLY A 371 16.86 3.66 16.94
C GLY A 371 17.70 4.73 17.67
N ALA A 372 17.65 5.97 17.19
CA ALA A 372 18.35 7.10 17.80
C ALA A 372 17.80 7.46 19.20
N VAL A 373 16.47 7.44 19.37
CA VAL A 373 15.85 7.60 20.70
C VAL A 373 16.27 6.46 21.63
N GLY A 374 16.41 5.24 21.08
CA GLY A 374 16.93 4.07 21.78
C GLY A 374 18.33 4.27 22.35
N GLU A 375 19.21 4.92 21.62
CA GLU A 375 20.56 5.24 22.11
C GLU A 375 20.53 6.24 23.27
N ALA A 376 19.65 7.25 23.22
CA ALA A 376 19.59 8.29 24.24
C ALA A 376 18.77 7.91 25.48
N ALA A 377 17.62 7.25 25.30
CA ALA A 377 16.64 6.97 26.34
C ALA A 377 16.60 5.48 26.76
N GLY A 378 17.40 4.62 26.11
CA GLY A 378 17.35 3.17 26.28
C GLY A 378 16.07 2.55 25.73
N VAL A 379 16.00 1.21 25.75
CA VAL A 379 14.85 0.46 25.23
C VAL A 379 13.56 0.78 26.01
N ARG A 380 13.63 0.84 27.35
CA ARG A 380 12.46 1.15 28.20
C ARG A 380 11.93 2.56 27.94
N GLY A 381 12.80 3.57 27.95
CA GLY A 381 12.42 4.95 27.70
C GLY A 381 11.81 5.13 26.31
N THR A 382 12.39 4.47 25.30
CA THR A 382 11.88 4.51 23.94
C THR A 382 10.47 3.95 23.81
N LEU A 383 10.19 2.79 24.44
CA LEU A 383 8.85 2.22 24.44
C LEU A 383 7.83 3.13 25.15
N LEU A 384 8.21 3.76 26.26
CA LEU A 384 7.33 4.68 26.99
C LEU A 384 7.04 5.97 26.22
N ILE A 385 8.07 6.56 25.59
CA ILE A 385 7.92 7.75 24.73
C ILE A 385 7.06 7.40 23.51
N GLY A 386 7.31 6.25 22.88
CA GLY A 386 6.50 5.73 21.77
C GLY A 386 5.04 5.47 22.18
N ALA A 387 4.81 4.90 23.36
CA ALA A 387 3.48 4.68 23.93
C ALA A 387 2.73 5.98 24.20
N ALA A 388 3.35 6.91 24.92
CA ALA A 388 2.74 8.20 25.20
C ALA A 388 2.44 8.96 23.90
N GLY A 389 3.40 8.98 22.97
CA GLY A 389 3.25 9.59 21.66
C GLY A 389 2.12 8.99 20.84
N LEU A 390 2.03 7.66 20.74
CA LEU A 390 0.95 6.99 20.02
C LEU A 390 -0.41 7.22 20.67
N PHE A 391 -0.48 7.21 22.00
CA PHE A 391 -1.72 7.44 22.74
C PHE A 391 -2.23 8.87 22.53
N ILE A 392 -1.37 9.87 22.70
CA ILE A 392 -1.70 11.28 22.48
C ILE A 392 -2.07 11.51 21.01
N ALA A 393 -1.27 10.99 20.08
CA ALA A 393 -1.56 11.07 18.65
C ALA A 393 -2.90 10.40 18.32
N GLY A 394 -3.20 9.23 18.88
CA GLY A 394 -4.49 8.57 18.71
C GLY A 394 -5.66 9.45 19.13
N LEU A 395 -5.59 10.08 20.30
CA LEU A 395 -6.62 10.99 20.82
C LEU A 395 -6.77 12.27 19.98
N VAL A 396 -5.66 12.86 19.56
CA VAL A 396 -5.67 14.08 18.72
C VAL A 396 -6.23 13.75 17.33
N MET A 397 -5.75 12.67 16.70
CA MET A 397 -6.16 12.27 15.36
C MET A 397 -7.59 11.72 15.32
N HIS A 398 -8.16 11.27 16.45
CA HIS A 398 -9.58 10.93 16.53
C HIS A 398 -10.49 12.15 16.26
N ARG A 399 -10.00 13.39 16.42
CA ARG A 399 -10.72 14.59 16.01
C ARG A 399 -10.75 14.80 14.49
N LEU A 400 -9.80 14.21 13.77
CA LEU A 400 -9.74 14.20 12.31
C LEU A 400 -10.43 12.94 11.78
N LYS A 401 -11.75 13.05 11.56
CA LYS A 401 -12.59 11.93 11.12
C LYS A 401 -12.07 11.30 9.83
N LEU A 402 -12.04 9.97 9.79
CA LEU A 402 -11.76 9.26 8.55
C LEU A 402 -12.90 9.52 7.57
N PRO A 403 -12.61 9.76 6.28
CA PRO A 403 -13.66 9.94 5.30
C PRO A 403 -14.50 8.66 5.19
N ALA A 404 -15.83 8.80 5.31
CA ALA A 404 -16.76 7.74 4.94
C ALA A 404 -16.79 7.65 3.40
N GLY A 405 -16.67 6.45 2.85
CA GLY A 405 -16.62 6.20 1.39
C GLY A 405 -17.95 6.39 0.66
N ASP A 406 -18.82 7.27 1.13
CA ASP A 406 -20.20 7.44 0.67
C ASP A 406 -20.32 8.37 -0.56
N ALA A 407 -19.20 8.78 -1.17
CA ALA A 407 -19.25 9.44 -2.47
C ALA A 407 -19.67 8.40 -3.52
N ASP A 408 -20.80 8.61 -4.17
CA ASP A 408 -21.34 7.72 -5.19
C ASP A 408 -20.46 7.75 -6.46
N MET A 409 -19.37 6.96 -6.45
CA MET A 409 -18.34 6.89 -7.49
C MET A 409 -18.80 6.16 -8.77
N VAL A 410 -20.11 5.93 -8.92
CA VAL A 410 -20.72 5.37 -10.12
C VAL A 410 -20.64 6.40 -11.25
N PRO A 411 -20.11 6.05 -12.43
CA PRO A 411 -20.12 6.94 -13.58
C PRO A 411 -21.55 7.34 -13.95
N SER A 412 -21.84 8.64 -13.90
CA SER A 412 -23.13 9.22 -14.23
C SER A 412 -23.42 9.22 -15.73
N ASN A 413 -22.39 9.14 -16.58
CA ASN A 413 -22.46 9.20 -18.06
C ASN A 413 -23.33 10.36 -18.59
N HIS A 414 -23.52 11.43 -17.82
CA HIS A 414 -24.47 12.49 -18.17
C HIS A 414 -23.93 13.49 -19.20
N TRP A 415 -22.63 13.43 -19.52
CA TRP A 415 -22.01 14.30 -20.52
C TRP A 415 -22.36 13.82 -21.94
N PRO A 416 -22.83 14.72 -22.82
CA PRO A 416 -22.96 14.40 -24.24
C PRO A 416 -21.58 14.09 -24.84
N GLU A 417 -21.52 13.19 -25.81
CA GLU A 417 -20.27 12.89 -26.51
C GLU A 417 -19.70 14.17 -27.16
N PRO A 418 -18.37 14.43 -27.03
CA PRO A 418 -17.77 15.60 -27.64
C PRO A 418 -17.99 15.61 -29.15
N LEU A 419 -18.52 16.72 -29.67
CA LEU A 419 -18.63 16.93 -31.11
C LEU A 419 -17.22 17.02 -31.72
N VAL A 420 -16.86 16.07 -32.58
CA VAL A 420 -15.61 16.05 -33.33
C VAL A 420 -15.91 16.06 -34.83
N ALA A 421 -15.20 16.90 -35.58
CA ALA A 421 -15.34 16.95 -37.04
C ALA A 421 -14.66 15.75 -37.74
N GLU A 422 -13.59 15.22 -37.14
CA GLU A 422 -12.84 14.05 -37.59
C GLU A 422 -12.42 13.18 -36.40
N PRO A 423 -12.15 11.87 -36.58
CA PRO A 423 -11.62 11.02 -35.52
C PRO A 423 -10.28 11.53 -35.00
N VAL A 424 -10.23 11.94 -33.74
CA VAL A 424 -9.01 12.45 -33.09
C VAL A 424 -8.21 11.28 -32.51
N ALA A 425 -6.92 11.20 -32.86
CA ALA A 425 -6.01 10.22 -32.27
C ALA A 425 -5.92 10.37 -30.75
N HIS A 426 -5.87 9.24 -30.04
CA HIS A 426 -6.02 9.16 -28.58
C HIS A 426 -4.89 9.87 -27.80
N ASP A 427 -3.71 9.97 -28.39
CA ASP A 427 -2.50 10.59 -27.83
C ASP A 427 -2.39 12.10 -28.09
N ARG A 428 -3.24 12.67 -28.95
CA ARG A 428 -3.23 14.12 -29.27
C ARG A 428 -3.56 14.96 -28.04
N GLY A 429 -2.70 15.90 -27.71
CA GLY A 429 -2.92 16.88 -26.65
C GLY A 429 -1.78 17.89 -26.57
N PRO A 430 -1.84 18.83 -25.61
CA PRO A 430 -2.90 19.03 -24.63
C PRO A 430 -4.25 19.45 -25.22
N VAL A 431 -5.33 19.23 -24.47
CA VAL A 431 -6.70 19.63 -24.83
C VAL A 431 -7.14 20.75 -23.89
N LEU A 432 -7.59 21.87 -24.44
CA LEU A 432 -8.22 22.98 -23.72
C LEU A 432 -9.74 22.87 -23.85
N ILE A 433 -10.42 22.80 -22.71
CA ILE A 433 -11.88 22.79 -22.63
C ILE A 433 -12.33 24.18 -22.16
N LEU A 434 -13.28 24.77 -22.88
CA LEU A 434 -13.95 26.01 -22.49
C LEU A 434 -15.44 25.74 -22.26
N ILE A 435 -15.97 26.19 -21.13
CA ILE A 435 -17.40 26.13 -20.82
C ILE A 435 -17.90 27.56 -20.60
N GLU A 436 -18.83 28.00 -21.45
CA GLU A 436 -19.41 29.35 -21.40
C GLU A 436 -20.74 29.33 -20.64
N TYR A 437 -20.81 30.11 -19.56
CA TYR A 437 -21.98 30.32 -18.74
C TYR A 437 -22.48 31.76 -18.89
N ASN A 438 -23.78 31.94 -19.05
CA ASN A 438 -24.45 33.21 -18.82
C ASN A 438 -24.96 33.26 -17.38
N VAL A 439 -24.48 34.22 -16.58
CA VAL A 439 -24.77 34.31 -15.15
C VAL A 439 -25.16 35.75 -14.80
N GLU A 440 -26.33 35.89 -14.18
CA GLU A 440 -26.79 37.20 -13.75
C GLU A 440 -25.90 37.79 -12.64
N LYS A 441 -25.70 39.12 -12.71
CA LYS A 441 -24.76 39.85 -11.83
C LYS A 441 -24.99 39.60 -10.33
N HIS A 442 -26.25 39.41 -9.91
CA HIS A 442 -26.61 39.21 -8.52
C HIS A 442 -26.32 37.77 -8.01
N HIS A 443 -26.16 36.80 -8.90
CA HIS A 443 -25.79 35.42 -8.58
C HIS A 443 -24.29 35.13 -8.70
N ARG A 444 -23.52 36.07 -9.25
CA ARG A 444 -22.10 35.89 -9.59
C ARG A 444 -21.23 35.37 -8.44
N THR A 445 -21.36 35.90 -7.23
CA THR A 445 -20.56 35.46 -6.09
C THR A 445 -20.87 34.02 -5.68
N ALA A 446 -22.15 33.64 -5.67
CA ALA A 446 -22.57 32.28 -5.34
C ALA A 446 -22.15 31.29 -6.44
N PHE A 447 -22.26 31.70 -7.71
CA PHE A 447 -21.77 30.92 -8.84
C PHE A 447 -20.26 30.66 -8.75
N LEU A 448 -19.45 31.69 -8.49
CA LEU A 448 -17.99 31.53 -8.38
C LEU A 448 -17.60 30.61 -7.21
N HIS A 449 -18.35 30.63 -6.10
CA HIS A 449 -18.13 29.69 -4.99
C HIS A 449 -18.44 28.25 -5.41
N ALA A 450 -19.57 28.01 -6.09
CA ALA A 450 -19.93 26.69 -6.61
C ALA A 450 -18.92 26.21 -7.68
N LEU A 451 -18.39 27.12 -8.49
CA LEU A 451 -17.40 26.83 -9.51
C LEU A 451 -16.01 26.52 -8.90
N ASP A 452 -15.64 27.16 -7.79
CA ASP A 452 -14.43 26.83 -7.03
C ASP A 452 -14.52 25.44 -6.39
N GLU A 453 -15.68 25.06 -5.86
CA GLU A 453 -15.94 23.68 -5.41
C GLU A 453 -15.78 22.68 -6.57
N LEU A 454 -16.38 22.97 -7.73
CA LEU A 454 -16.26 22.14 -8.94
C LEU A 454 -14.82 22.07 -9.47
N SER A 455 -14.01 23.12 -9.27
CA SER A 455 -12.61 23.16 -9.70
C SER A 455 -11.75 22.06 -9.06
N GLN A 456 -12.05 21.70 -7.81
CA GLN A 456 -11.36 20.62 -7.11
C GLN A 456 -11.62 19.29 -7.81
N GLU A 457 -12.85 19.09 -8.30
CA GLU A 457 -13.23 17.89 -9.04
C GLU A 457 -12.62 17.86 -10.45
N ARG A 458 -12.58 18.99 -11.16
CA ARG A 458 -11.85 19.09 -12.44
C ARG A 458 -10.40 18.65 -12.29
N ARG A 459 -9.72 19.10 -11.24
CA ARG A 459 -8.31 18.75 -10.95
C ARG A 459 -8.15 17.29 -10.54
N ARG A 460 -9.09 16.77 -9.74
CA ARG A 460 -9.15 15.37 -9.33
C ARG A 460 -9.28 14.44 -10.54
N ASP A 461 -10.13 14.79 -11.50
CA ASP A 461 -10.44 13.96 -12.66
C ASP A 461 -9.44 14.09 -13.81
N GLY A 462 -8.48 15.01 -13.70
CA GLY A 462 -7.34 15.04 -14.60
C GLY A 462 -6.94 16.40 -15.17
N ALA A 463 -7.61 17.49 -14.79
CA ALA A 463 -7.21 18.82 -15.21
C ALA A 463 -5.90 19.24 -14.54
N TYR A 464 -4.90 19.66 -15.32
CA TYR A 464 -3.63 20.18 -14.80
C TYR A 464 -3.56 21.71 -14.79
N GLY A 465 -4.45 22.37 -15.52
CA GLY A 465 -4.68 23.82 -15.47
C GLY A 465 -6.18 24.08 -15.38
N TRP A 466 -6.57 25.09 -14.60
CA TRP A 466 -7.96 25.51 -14.43
C TRP A 466 -8.00 27.00 -14.12
N GLY A 467 -8.98 27.71 -14.67
CA GLY A 467 -9.26 29.10 -14.34
C GLY A 467 -10.63 29.55 -14.82
N VAL A 468 -10.95 30.79 -14.47
CA VAL A 468 -12.21 31.44 -14.80
C VAL A 468 -11.89 32.81 -15.38
N THR A 469 -12.55 33.15 -16.47
CA THR A 469 -12.38 34.42 -17.17
C THR A 469 -13.75 35.01 -17.48
N GLU A 470 -13.83 36.34 -17.55
CA GLU A 470 -15.04 37.08 -17.91
C GLU A 470 -14.88 37.66 -19.31
N ASP A 471 -15.96 37.71 -20.09
CA ASP A 471 -15.96 38.40 -21.37
C ASP A 471 -15.90 39.92 -21.15
N SER A 472 -14.92 40.58 -21.78
CA SER A 472 -14.77 42.03 -21.70
C SER A 472 -15.93 42.83 -22.32
N ALA A 473 -16.66 42.24 -23.26
CA ALA A 473 -17.79 42.86 -23.95
C ALA A 473 -19.12 42.57 -23.26
N ASP A 474 -19.23 41.47 -22.51
CA ASP A 474 -20.43 41.06 -21.80
C ASP A 474 -20.11 40.51 -20.39
N PRO A 475 -20.22 41.35 -19.35
CA PRO A 475 -19.93 40.95 -17.97
C PRO A 475 -20.79 39.81 -17.40
N GLN A 476 -21.88 39.43 -18.08
CA GLN A 476 -22.71 38.28 -17.70
C GLN A 476 -22.15 36.96 -18.24
N LYS A 477 -21.24 37.01 -19.23
CA LYS A 477 -20.58 35.83 -19.77
C LYS A 477 -19.33 35.48 -19.00
N ILE A 478 -19.36 34.32 -18.36
CA ILE A 478 -18.26 33.77 -17.61
C ILE A 478 -17.81 32.48 -18.29
N VAL A 479 -16.50 32.37 -18.55
CA VAL A 479 -15.88 31.21 -19.19
C VAL A 479 -15.03 30.47 -18.16
N GLU A 480 -15.41 29.23 -17.87
CA GLU A 480 -14.54 28.27 -17.20
C GLU A 480 -13.60 27.66 -18.24
N TRP A 481 -12.30 27.60 -17.95
CA TRP A 481 -11.34 26.90 -18.78
C TRP A 481 -10.53 25.90 -17.99
N PHE A 482 -10.27 24.73 -18.58
CA PHE A 482 -9.35 23.77 -18.00
C PHE A 482 -8.62 22.96 -19.07
N MET A 483 -7.43 22.43 -18.71
CA MET A 483 -6.58 21.69 -19.63
C MET A 483 -6.33 20.27 -19.15
N VAL A 484 -6.34 19.32 -20.09
CA VAL A 484 -6.01 17.91 -19.88
C VAL A 484 -4.94 17.44 -20.85
N GLU A 485 -4.17 16.43 -20.46
CA GLU A 485 -2.91 16.07 -21.15
C GLU A 485 -3.13 15.49 -22.56
N SER A 486 -4.26 14.81 -22.80
CA SER A 486 -4.55 14.17 -24.09
C SER A 486 -6.04 14.01 -24.34
N TRP A 487 -6.41 13.80 -25.60
CA TRP A 487 -7.77 13.49 -26.00
C TRP A 487 -8.30 12.23 -25.35
N ALA A 488 -7.48 11.19 -25.19
CA ALA A 488 -7.88 10.00 -24.44
C ALA A 488 -8.10 10.27 -22.96
N GLU A 489 -7.39 11.21 -22.35
CA GLU A 489 -7.66 11.60 -20.95
C GLU A 489 -8.98 12.38 -20.85
N HIS A 490 -9.27 13.25 -21.82
CA HIS A 490 -10.55 13.97 -21.94
C HIS A 490 -11.77 13.03 -22.11
N LEU A 491 -11.67 12.09 -23.05
CA LEU A 491 -12.70 11.07 -23.26
C LEU A 491 -12.85 10.15 -22.02
N ARG A 492 -11.76 9.91 -21.30
CA ARG A 492 -11.82 9.16 -20.05
C ARG A 492 -12.49 9.97 -18.94
N GLN A 493 -12.34 11.30 -18.88
CA GLN A 493 -13.11 12.14 -17.95
C GLN A 493 -14.63 11.97 -18.15
N HIS A 494 -15.11 11.95 -19.39
CA HIS A 494 -16.53 11.72 -19.71
C HIS A 494 -17.08 10.42 -19.11
N LYS A 495 -16.24 9.38 -19.03
CA LYS A 495 -16.59 8.07 -18.46
C LYS A 495 -16.31 7.94 -16.96
N ARG A 496 -15.73 8.98 -16.32
CA ARG A 496 -15.29 8.98 -14.92
C ARG A 496 -16.14 9.86 -14.01
N VAL A 497 -16.96 10.77 -14.55
CA VAL A 497 -17.77 11.72 -13.77
C VAL A 497 -18.72 10.99 -12.84
N SER A 498 -18.57 11.15 -11.53
CA SER A 498 -19.43 10.50 -10.54
C SER A 498 -20.82 11.15 -10.46
N ASN A 499 -21.79 10.51 -9.81
CA ASN A 499 -23.11 11.12 -9.57
C ASN A 499 -23.01 12.36 -8.67
N ALA A 500 -22.11 12.34 -7.66
CA ALA A 500 -21.84 13.49 -6.81
C ALA A 500 -21.25 14.68 -7.61
N ASP A 501 -20.41 14.40 -8.60
CA ASP A 501 -19.88 15.45 -9.50
C ASP A 501 -20.96 15.99 -10.43
N ALA A 502 -21.95 15.16 -10.80
CA ALA A 502 -23.12 15.59 -11.57
C ALA A 502 -24.02 16.52 -10.74
N ASP A 503 -24.20 16.26 -9.44
CA ASP A 503 -24.95 17.14 -8.54
C ASP A 503 -24.28 18.51 -8.35
N LEU A 504 -22.96 18.53 -8.18
CA LEU A 504 -22.17 19.77 -8.13
C LEU A 504 -22.28 20.57 -9.44
N GLN A 505 -22.23 19.88 -10.59
CA GLN A 505 -22.47 20.51 -11.89
C GLN A 505 -23.92 21.01 -12.01
N GLY A 506 -24.89 20.30 -11.46
CA GLY A 506 -26.28 20.74 -11.37
C GLY A 506 -26.44 22.04 -10.61
N LYS A 507 -25.70 22.22 -9.49
CA LYS A 507 -25.67 23.49 -8.74
C LYS A 507 -25.09 24.64 -9.57
N VAL A 508 -24.01 24.38 -10.30
CA VAL A 508 -23.40 25.38 -11.21
C VAL A 508 -24.35 25.73 -12.35
N LEU A 509 -25.02 24.73 -12.93
CA LEU A 509 -26.02 24.89 -13.98
C LEU A 509 -27.26 25.67 -13.53
N ALA A 510 -27.65 25.59 -12.26
CA ALA A 510 -28.79 26.32 -11.73
C ALA A 510 -28.62 27.86 -11.79
N TYR A 511 -27.39 28.35 -11.87
CA TYR A 511 -27.09 29.77 -12.04
C TYR A 511 -26.97 30.21 -13.51
N HIS A 512 -27.10 29.27 -14.45
CA HIS A 512 -27.10 29.58 -15.87
C HIS A 512 -28.45 30.15 -16.31
N SER A 513 -28.47 31.39 -16.83
CA SER A 513 -29.69 32.08 -17.27
C SER A 513 -30.04 31.88 -18.75
N GLY A 514 -29.21 31.15 -19.50
CA GLY A 514 -29.46 30.85 -20.92
C GLY A 514 -30.59 29.82 -21.12
N LEU A 515 -31.31 29.95 -22.25
CA LEU A 515 -32.37 29.01 -22.66
C LEU A 515 -31.81 27.63 -23.09
N GLU A 516 -30.55 27.60 -23.53
CA GLU A 516 -29.84 26.38 -23.92
C GLU A 516 -28.83 25.98 -22.84
N ARG A 517 -28.29 24.75 -22.94
CA ARG A 517 -27.21 24.33 -22.03
C ARG A 517 -25.94 25.16 -22.29
N PRO A 518 -25.05 25.32 -21.28
CA PRO A 518 -23.76 25.98 -21.45
C PRO A 518 -22.99 25.45 -22.66
N VAL A 519 -22.40 26.36 -23.43
CA VAL A 519 -21.65 25.99 -24.63
C VAL A 519 -20.30 25.41 -24.22
N VAL A 520 -20.03 24.17 -24.63
CA VAL A 520 -18.75 23.49 -24.38
C VAL A 520 -17.94 23.42 -25.67
N ARG A 521 -16.71 23.94 -25.65
CA ARG A 521 -15.78 23.89 -26.79
C ARG A 521 -14.49 23.17 -26.42
N HIS A 522 -13.98 22.40 -27.37
CA HIS A 522 -12.76 21.60 -27.23
C HIS A 522 -11.71 22.07 -28.24
N PHE A 523 -10.56 22.50 -27.74
CA PHE A 523 -9.44 22.96 -28.56
C PHE A 523 -8.27 21.99 -28.38
N LEU A 524 -7.81 21.41 -29.48
CA LEU A 524 -6.60 20.57 -29.49
C LEU A 524 -5.38 21.46 -29.73
N THR A 525 -4.34 21.26 -28.93
CA THR A 525 -3.06 21.95 -29.16
C THR A 525 -2.48 21.55 -30.51
N ILE A 526 -2.08 22.56 -31.29
CA ILE A 526 -1.37 22.36 -32.56
C ILE A 526 0.13 22.25 -32.25
N ASN A 527 0.74 21.12 -32.60
CA ASN A 527 2.18 20.95 -32.48
C ASN A 527 2.90 21.96 -33.37
N ARG A 528 3.77 22.78 -32.77
CA ARG A 528 4.63 23.70 -33.54
C ARG A 528 5.64 22.87 -34.34
N PRO A 529 5.90 23.18 -35.62
CA PRO A 529 6.91 22.48 -36.39
C PRO A 529 8.28 22.59 -35.70
N GLY A 530 8.97 21.45 -35.51
CA GLY A 530 10.35 21.39 -34.99
C GLY A 530 10.56 20.85 -33.58
N LYS A 531 9.53 20.35 -32.89
CA LYS A 531 9.71 19.55 -31.66
C LYS A 531 8.89 18.26 -31.76
N ALA A 532 9.59 17.18 -32.12
CA ALA A 532 9.16 15.81 -31.88
C ALA A 532 9.76 15.32 -30.56
#